data_AF-A0A7Z8E1E7-F1
#
_entry.id   AF-A0A7Z8E1E7-F1
#
_cell.length_a   1.000
_cell.length_b   1.000
_cell.length_c   1.000
_cell.angle_alpha   90.00
_cell.angle_beta   90.00
_cell.angle_gamma   90.00
#
_symmetry.space_group_name_H-M   'P 1'
#
loop_
_entity.id
_entity.type
_entity.pdbx_description
1 polymer ?
#
loop_
_entity_poly.entity_id
_entity_poly.type
_entity_poly.pdbx_seq_one_letter_code
_entity_poly.pdbx_strand_id
1 'polypeptide(L)'
;CALPIFVIDSSNASALGAAMLGANVGNAYSTLKEAALSMKQPIAYIQEPEIQKVQAYKPLYHKYCELHDLLGRQYPELSYLI
;
A
#
# COMPACT_ATOMS: atom_id res chain seq x y z
N CYS A 1 0.10 4.50 -9.73
CA CYS A 1 1.49 4.03 -9.56
C CYS A 1 1.82 3.03 -10.67
N ALA A 2 3.06 3.02 -11.16
CA ALA A 2 3.52 2.14 -12.24
C ALA A 2 4.50 1.06 -11.72
N LEU A 3 4.24 0.56 -10.51
CA LEU A 3 5.08 -0.42 -9.82
C LEU A 3 4.28 -1.72 -9.61
N PRO A 4 4.96 -2.88 -9.54
CA PRO A 4 4.31 -4.15 -9.22
C PRO A 4 3.63 -4.10 -7.86
N ILE A 5 2.44 -4.70 -7.76
CA ILE A 5 1.68 -4.81 -6.51
C ILE A 5 1.78 -6.25 -6.02
N PHE A 6 2.42 -6.43 -4.87
CA PHE A 6 2.55 -7.72 -4.21
C PHE A 6 1.37 -7.95 -3.27
N VAL A 7 0.57 -8.98 -3.52
CA VAL A 7 -0.55 -9.35 -2.67
C VAL A 7 -0.13 -10.49 -1.77
N ILE A 8 -0.21 -10.29 -0.47
CA ILE A 8 0.14 -11.31 0.53
C ILE A 8 -1.05 -12.21 0.81
N ASP A 9 -0.78 -13.49 1.05
CA ASP A 9 -1.80 -14.45 1.49
C ASP A 9 -1.96 -14.36 3.02
N SER A 10 -2.50 -13.24 3.50
CA SER A 10 -2.75 -13.06 4.94
C SER A 10 -4.08 -12.41 5.21
N SER A 11 -4.93 -13.12 5.95
CA SER A 11 -6.19 -12.57 6.47
C SER A 11 -5.99 -11.61 7.65
N ASN A 12 -4.81 -11.61 8.30
CA ASN A 12 -4.54 -10.87 9.54
C ASN A 12 -3.11 -10.31 9.60
N ALA A 13 -2.77 -9.41 8.66
CA ALA A 13 -1.43 -8.81 8.57
C ALA A 13 -0.99 -8.11 9.87
N SER A 14 -1.91 -7.41 10.54
CA SER A 14 -1.62 -6.70 11.79
C SER A 14 -1.26 -7.64 12.95
N ALA A 15 -1.97 -8.75 13.10
CA ALA A 15 -1.70 -9.73 14.15
C ALA A 15 -0.35 -10.42 13.92
N LEU A 16 -0.01 -10.75 12.67
CA LEU A 16 1.30 -11.27 12.31
C LEU A 16 2.42 -10.29 12.64
N GLY A 17 2.22 -9.00 12.34
CA GLY A 17 3.18 -7.94 12.70
C GLY A 17 3.40 -7.84 14.23
N ALA A 18 2.32 -7.91 15.02
CA ALA A 18 2.43 -7.96 16.47
C ALA A 18 3.19 -9.19 16.96
N ALA A 19 2.95 -10.35 16.36
CA ALA A 19 3.68 -11.58 16.67
C ALA A 19 5.18 -11.48 16.32
N MET A 20 5.54 -10.86 15.19
CA MET A 20 6.94 -10.62 14.81
C MET A 20 7.66 -9.72 15.83
N LEU A 21 6.99 -8.66 16.28
CA LEU A 21 7.51 -7.80 17.34
C LEU A 21 7.70 -8.57 18.65
N GLY A 22 6.70 -9.38 19.04
CA GLY A 22 6.76 -10.27 20.18
C GLY A 22 7.92 -11.27 20.13
N ALA A 23 8.14 -11.89 18.96
CA ALA A 23 9.22 -12.85 18.75
C ALA A 23 10.61 -12.21 18.85
N ASN A 24 10.76 -10.97 18.37
CA ASN A 24 12.01 -10.21 18.49
C ASN A 24 12.29 -9.83 19.96
N VAL A 25 11.32 -9.27 20.69
CA VAL A 25 11.53 -8.92 22.11
C VAL A 25 11.64 -10.15 23.02
N GLY A 26 11.02 -11.27 22.60
CA GLY A 26 11.12 -12.57 23.26
C GLY A 26 12.43 -13.32 22.99
N ASN A 27 13.40 -12.69 22.31
CA ASN A 27 14.69 -13.28 21.92
C ASN A 27 14.59 -14.56 21.06
N ALA A 28 13.45 -14.80 20.39
CA ALA A 28 13.32 -15.89 19.41
C ALA A 28 14.07 -15.57 18.10
N TYR A 29 14.19 -14.28 17.78
CA TYR A 29 15.02 -13.74 16.69
C TYR A 29 15.87 -12.58 17.21
N SER A 30 17.06 -12.39 16.64
CA SER A 30 18.01 -11.37 17.10
C SER A 30 17.63 -9.96 16.61
N THR A 31 16.91 -9.89 15.50
CA THR A 31 16.45 -8.62 14.94
C THR A 31 15.04 -8.74 14.38
N LEU A 32 14.31 -7.62 14.34
CA LEU A 32 12.99 -7.57 13.72
C LEU A 32 13.04 -7.92 12.22
N LYS A 33 14.15 -7.59 11.55
CA LYS A 33 14.36 -7.95 10.14
C LYS A 33 14.41 -9.46 9.96
N GLU A 34 15.11 -10.16 10.84
CA GLU A 34 15.19 -11.62 10.85
C GLU A 34 13.80 -12.23 11.11
N ALA A 35 13.10 -11.76 12.15
CA ALA A 35 11.73 -12.17 12.43
C ALA A 35 10.81 -11.96 11.22
N ALA A 36 10.87 -10.81 10.55
CA ALA A 36 10.07 -10.52 9.38
C ALA A 36 10.41 -11.42 8.19
N LEU A 37 11.68 -11.71 7.93
CA LEU A 37 12.10 -12.58 6.84
C LEU A 37 11.69 -14.04 7.07
N SER A 38 11.74 -14.51 8.31
CA SER A 38 11.39 -15.87 8.70
C SER A 38 9.88 -16.08 8.85
N MET A 39 9.13 -15.05 9.27
CA MET A 39 7.70 -15.15 9.57
C MET A 39 6.80 -14.56 8.47
N LYS A 40 7.34 -13.94 7.42
CA LYS A 40 6.53 -13.39 6.33
C LYS A 40 5.68 -14.48 5.69
N GLN A 41 4.43 -14.13 5.38
CA GLN A 41 3.56 -15.00 4.60
C GLN A 41 4.01 -15.06 3.14
N PRO A 42 3.68 -16.16 2.43
CA PRO A 42 3.92 -16.24 1.00
C PRO A 42 3.13 -15.15 0.25
N ILE A 43 3.67 -14.77 -0.90
CA ILE A 43 2.99 -13.88 -1.84
C ILE A 43 1.92 -14.71 -2.54
N ALA A 44 0.66 -14.31 -2.46
CA ALA A 44 -0.46 -14.95 -3.14
C ALA A 44 -0.33 -14.76 -4.66
N TYR A 45 -0.16 -13.51 -5.10
CA TYR A 45 0.11 -13.18 -6.50
C TYR A 45 0.76 -11.80 -6.62
N ILE A 46 1.36 -11.54 -7.78
CA ILE A 46 1.94 -10.26 -8.14
C ILE A 46 1.14 -9.70 -9.30
N GLN A 47 0.58 -8.51 -9.13
CA GLN A 47 -0.07 -7.78 -10.21
C GLN A 47 0.95 -6.84 -10.85
N GLU A 48 1.37 -7.18 -12.06
CA GLU A 48 2.25 -6.33 -12.86
C GLU A 48 1.48 -5.15 -13.48
N PRO A 49 2.13 -3.98 -13.64
CA PRO A 49 1.51 -2.84 -14.28
C PRO A 49 1.38 -3.09 -15.78
N GLU A 50 0.16 -2.98 -16.29
CA GLU A 50 -0.10 -3.00 -17.74
C GLU A 50 0.26 -1.64 -18.35
N ILE A 51 1.28 -1.60 -19.21
CA ILE A 51 1.83 -0.38 -19.79
C ILE A 51 0.74 0.49 -20.44
N GLN A 52 -0.19 -0.13 -21.17
CA GLN A 52 -1.28 0.58 -21.85
C GLN A 52 -2.20 1.28 -20.85
N LYS A 53 -2.55 0.61 -19.75
CA LYS A 53 -3.39 1.18 -18.68
C LYS A 53 -2.66 2.28 -17.94
N VAL A 54 -1.37 2.10 -17.62
CA VAL A 54 -0.56 3.13 -16.96
C VAL A 54 -0.51 4.42 -17.78
N GLN A 55 -0.32 4.32 -19.10
CA GLN A 55 -0.31 5.48 -19.98
C GLN A 55 -1.69 6.15 -20.03
N ALA A 56 -2.78 5.39 -20.04
CA ALA A 56 -4.13 5.93 -19.99
C ALA A 56 -4.48 6.59 -18.64
N TYR A 57 -4.01 6.04 -17.52
CA TYR A 57 -4.27 6.59 -16.19
C TYR A 57 -3.49 7.87 -15.91
N LYS A 58 -2.32 8.07 -16.53
CA LYS A 58 -1.48 9.24 -16.29
C LYS A 58 -2.20 10.58 -16.52
N PRO A 59 -2.85 10.85 -17.68
CA PRO A 59 -3.60 12.09 -17.87
C PRO A 59 -4.85 12.18 -16.99
N LEU A 60 -5.50 11.05 -16.68
CA LEU A 60 -6.67 11.02 -15.78
C LEU A 60 -6.29 11.42 -14.35
N TYR A 61 -5.17 10.91 -13.86
CA TYR A 61 -4.64 11.28 -12.55
C TYR A 61 -4.29 12.77 -12.49
N HIS A 62 -3.75 13.34 -13.58
CA HIS A 62 -3.49 14.77 -13.63
C HIS A 62 -4.77 15.60 -13.50
N LYS A 63 -5.83 15.25 -14.24
CA LYS A 63 -7.14 15.89 -14.10
C LYS A 63 -7.73 15.73 -12.70
N TYR A 64 -7.57 14.54 -12.11
CA TYR A 64 -7.96 14.32 -10.72
C TYR A 64 -7.20 15.26 -9.77
N CYS A 65 -5.89 15.43 -9.94
CA CYS A 65 -5.10 16.36 -9.12
C CYS A 65 -5.55 17.82 -9.28
N GLU A 66 -5.82 18.27 -10.51
CA GLU A 66 -6.36 19.61 -10.77
C GLU A 66 -7.68 19.83 -10.03
N LEU A 67 -8.60 18.86 -10.11
CA LEU A 67 -9.88 18.91 -9.41
C LEU A 67 -9.72 18.83 -7.89
N HIS A 68 -8.85 17.95 -7.41
CA HIS A 68 -8.50 17.81 -5.99
C HIS A 68 -7.93 19.11 -5.43
N ASP A 69 -7.05 19.80 -6.16
CA ASP A 69 -6.46 21.04 -5.70
C ASP A 69 -7.48 22.19 -5.74
N LEU A 70 -8.33 22.24 -6.77
CA LEU A 70 -9.41 23.22 -6.87
C LEU A 70 -10.41 23.07 -5.71
N LEU A 71 -10.98 21.89 -5.53
CA LEU A 71 -12.04 21.67 -4.54
C LEU A 71 -11.49 21.44 -3.14
N GLY A 72 -10.41 20.66 -3.00
CA GLY A 72 -9.87 20.27 -1.70
C GLY A 72 -8.96 21.31 -1.06
N ARG A 73 -8.38 22.26 -1.83
CA ARG A 73 -7.48 23.30 -1.29
C ARG A 73 -8.00 24.72 -1.49
N GLN A 74 -8.46 25.06 -2.70
CA GLN A 74 -8.86 26.44 -2.99
C GLN A 74 -10.29 26.74 -2.54
N TYR A 75 -11.22 25.80 -2.73
CA TYR A 75 -12.63 25.95 -2.38
C TYR A 75 -13.16 24.76 -1.54
N PRO A 76 -12.57 24.49 -0.36
CA PRO A 76 -12.94 23.35 0.49
C PRO A 76 -14.43 23.32 0.87
N GLU A 77 -15.08 24.47 0.97
CA GLU A 77 -16.51 24.61 1.23
C GLU A 77 -17.38 24.02 0.11
N LEU A 78 -16.88 23.98 -1.14
CA LEU A 78 -17.58 23.40 -2.28
C LEU A 78 -17.36 21.89 -2.42
N SER A 79 -16.41 21.31 -1.66
CA SER A 79 -16.12 19.88 -1.71
C SER A 79 -17.29 18.99 -1.30
N TYR A 80 -18.23 19.50 -0.49
CA TYR A 80 -19.38 18.74 0.03
C TYR A 80 -20.67 18.93 -0.80
N LEU A 81 -20.64 19.75 -1.85
CA LEU A 81 -21.81 20.07 -2.68
C LEU A 81 -21.96 19.17 -3.91
N ILE A 82 -21.06 18.19 -4.07
CA ILE A 82 -21.04 17.18 -5.15
C ILE A 82 -21.12 15.80 -4.52
#